data_AF-A0AAU1LGF2-F1
#
_entry.id   AF-A0AAU1LGF2-F1
#
_cell.length_a   1.000
_cell.length_b   1.000
_cell.length_c   1.000
_cell.angle_alpha   90.00
_cell.angle_beta   90.00
_cell.angle_gamma   90.00
#
_symmetry.space_group_name_H-M   'P 1'
#
loop_
_entity.id
_entity.type
_entity.pdbx_description
1 polymer ?
#
loop_
_entity_poly.entity_id
_entity_poly.type
_entity_poly.pdbx_seq_one_letter_code
_entity_poly.pdbx_strand_id
1 'polypeptide(L)'
;MCLAQAEGFDLDEMWGFGGDRPSSEVSTVLEPLLDHPDVGGDDLSPFSCVVMLPRLEAITGEWAQRSDDPLLHQHIEEACRLADVVRFCLEEQVSLLFC
;
A
#
# COMPACT_ATOMS: atom_id res chain seq x y z
N MET A 1 12.30 -3.65 -2.52
CA MET A 1 11.47 -2.52 -2.99
C MET A 1 10.18 -2.56 -2.18
N CYS A 2 9.82 -1.45 -1.55
CA CYS A 2 8.58 -1.28 -0.80
C CYS A 2 7.52 -0.52 -1.62
N LEU A 3 6.27 -0.50 -1.17
CA LEU A 3 5.17 0.15 -1.89
C LEU A 3 5.44 1.64 -2.13
N ALA A 4 6.01 2.33 -1.15
CA ALA A 4 6.48 3.71 -1.26
C ALA A 4 7.52 3.92 -2.39
N GLN A 5 8.51 3.03 -2.49
CA GLN A 5 9.51 3.10 -3.57
C GLN A 5 8.89 2.88 -4.95
N ALA A 6 7.84 2.05 -5.07
CA ALA A 6 7.11 1.89 -6.33
C ALA A 6 6.27 3.13 -6.70
N GLU A 7 5.84 3.90 -5.70
CA GLU A 7 5.23 5.21 -5.88
C GLU A 7 6.26 6.33 -6.07
N GLY A 8 7.56 6.02 -5.97
CA GLY A 8 8.66 6.93 -6.29
C GLY A 8 9.14 7.79 -5.12
N PHE A 9 8.89 7.39 -3.88
CA PHE A 9 9.42 8.07 -2.70
C PHE A 9 10.01 7.09 -1.67
N ASP A 10 10.92 7.57 -0.83
CA ASP A 10 11.63 6.76 0.15
C ASP A 10 10.94 6.84 1.53
N LEU A 11 10.70 5.68 2.16
CA LEU A 11 10.11 5.63 3.51
C LEU A 11 11.06 6.21 4.53
N ASP A 12 12.37 6.04 4.35
CA ASP A 12 13.38 6.53 5.31
C ASP A 12 13.36 8.07 5.41
N GLU A 13 12.80 8.76 4.43
CA GLU A 13 12.62 10.22 4.43
C GLU A 13 11.31 10.67 5.13
N MET A 14 10.39 9.76 5.43
CA MET A 14 9.06 10.06 5.95
C MET A 14 8.97 10.06 7.48
N TRP A 15 8.06 10.89 8.01
CA TRP A 15 7.65 10.85 9.42
C TRP A 15 7.13 9.44 9.79
N GLY A 16 7.56 8.94 10.95
CA GLY A 16 7.26 7.58 11.42
C GLY A 16 8.31 6.53 11.08
N PHE A 17 9.19 6.81 10.12
CA PHE A 17 10.25 5.90 9.66
C PHE A 17 11.67 6.45 9.87
N GLY A 18 11.81 7.64 10.47
CA GLY A 18 13.09 8.25 10.84
C GLY A 18 13.46 9.50 10.05
N GLY A 19 12.65 9.89 9.05
CA GLY A 19 12.82 11.14 8.32
C GLY A 19 11.96 12.29 8.84
N ASP A 20 12.02 13.42 8.14
CA ASP A 20 11.37 14.69 8.51
C ASP A 20 10.24 15.11 7.55
N ARG A 21 9.97 14.33 6.49
CA ARG A 21 8.97 14.66 5.48
C ARG A 21 7.59 14.12 5.88
N PRO A 22 6.55 14.97 5.95
CA PRO A 22 5.21 14.47 6.20
C PRO A 22 4.69 13.67 5.00
N SER A 23 3.95 12.61 5.28
CA SER A 23 3.23 11.77 4.32
C SER A 23 2.26 12.56 3.43
N SER A 24 1.63 13.59 3.98
CA SER A 24 0.73 14.50 3.28
C SER A 24 1.39 15.37 2.20
N GLU A 25 2.72 15.42 2.13
CA GLU A 25 3.44 16.06 1.02
C GLU A 25 3.61 15.15 -0.20
N VAL A 26 3.22 13.88 -0.09
CA VAL A 26 3.27 12.91 -1.18
C VAL A 26 1.86 12.68 -1.70
N SER A 27 1.53 13.34 -2.81
CA SER A 27 0.24 13.11 -3.47
C SER A 27 0.29 11.81 -4.27
N THR A 28 -0.12 10.71 -3.64
CA THR A 28 -0.31 9.41 -4.27
C THR A 28 -1.73 8.92 -4.02
N VAL A 29 -2.27 8.15 -4.97
CA VAL A 29 -3.56 7.48 -4.80
C VAL A 29 -3.54 6.51 -3.61
N LEU A 30 -2.37 6.02 -3.22
CA LEU A 30 -2.17 5.13 -2.07
C LEU A 30 -1.99 5.88 -0.74
N GLU A 31 -2.11 7.22 -0.73
CA GLU A 31 -1.94 8.06 0.46
C GLU A 31 -2.76 7.56 1.65
N PRO A 32 -4.04 7.17 1.50
CA PRO A 32 -4.82 6.64 2.63
C PRO A 32 -4.24 5.37 3.25
N LEU A 33 -3.55 4.53 2.47
CA LEU A 33 -2.92 3.30 2.95
C LEU A 33 -1.55 3.56 3.57
N LEU A 34 -0.80 4.52 3.02
CA LEU A 34 0.57 4.85 3.43
C LEU A 34 0.61 5.78 4.65
N ASP A 35 -0.41 6.62 4.82
CA ASP A 35 -0.59 7.51 5.97
C ASP A 35 -1.44 6.85 7.08
N HIS A 36 -1.85 5.60 6.89
CA HIS A 36 -2.63 4.89 7.89
C HIS A 36 -1.72 4.40 9.03
N PRO A 37 -2.00 4.74 10.30
CA PRO A 37 -1.24 4.20 11.42
C PRO A 37 -1.52 2.70 11.56
N ASP A 38 -0.48 1.88 11.73
CA ASP A 38 -0.60 0.42 11.84
C ASP A 38 -1.56 -0.04 12.96
N VAL A 39 -1.78 0.80 13.98
CA VAL A 39 -2.69 0.52 15.10
C VAL A 39 -3.57 1.74 15.38
N GLY A 40 -4.90 1.53 15.34
CA GLY A 40 -5.88 2.51 15.81
C GLY A 40 -6.18 3.67 14.85
N GLY A 41 -5.92 3.48 13.55
CA GLY A 41 -6.38 4.39 12.50
C GLY A 41 -7.84 4.17 12.13
N ASP A 42 -8.41 5.13 11.40
CA ASP A 42 -9.76 5.02 10.84
C ASP A 42 -9.77 4.04 9.67
N ASP A 43 -10.74 3.11 9.66
CA ASP A 43 -10.88 2.12 8.61
C ASP A 43 -10.92 2.72 7.20
N LEU A 44 -10.29 2.05 6.24
CA LEU A 44 -10.36 2.48 4.85
C LEU A 44 -11.73 2.16 4.27
N SER A 45 -12.40 3.22 3.82
CA SER A 45 -13.72 3.10 3.21
C SER A 45 -13.65 2.28 1.91
N PRO A 46 -14.72 1.58 1.53
CA PRO A 46 -14.79 0.86 0.27
C PRO A 46 -14.50 1.78 -0.93
N PHE A 47 -14.90 3.06 -0.88
CA PHE A 47 -14.61 4.00 -1.96
C PHE A 47 -13.10 4.25 -2.12
N SER A 48 -12.38 4.42 -1.01
CA SER A 48 -10.92 4.56 -1.02
C SER A 48 -10.24 3.31 -1.59
N CYS A 49 -10.74 2.12 -1.21
CA CYS A 49 -10.27 0.84 -1.75
C CYS A 49 -10.44 0.75 -3.28
N VAL A 50 -11.56 1.22 -3.85
CA VAL A 50 -11.80 1.19 -5.31
C VAL A 50 -10.74 2.00 -6.05
N VAL A 51 -10.38 3.17 -5.53
CA VAL A 51 -9.43 4.06 -6.20
C VAL A 51 -8.00 3.50 -6.10
N MET A 52 -7.66 2.85 -4.98
CA MET A 52 -6.33 2.27 -4.75
C MET A 52 -6.07 0.96 -5.50
N LEU A 53 -7.08 0.11 -5.67
CA LEU A 53 -6.90 -1.26 -6.19
C LEU A 53 -6.18 -1.31 -7.55
N PRO A 54 -6.54 -0.51 -8.58
CA PRO A 54 -5.85 -0.56 -9.88
C PRO A 54 -4.36 -0.21 -9.78
N ARG A 55 -3.99 0.64 -8.82
CA ARG A 55 -2.60 1.03 -8.62
C ARG A 55 -1.81 -0.08 -7.91
N LEU A 56 -2.42 -0.72 -6.90
CA LEU A 56 -1.83 -1.89 -6.24
C LEU A 56 -1.58 -3.03 -7.24
N GLU A 57 -2.56 -3.33 -8.11
CA GLU A 57 -2.42 -4.36 -9.14
C GLU A 57 -1.32 -4.04 -10.17
N ALA A 58 -1.16 -2.76 -10.54
CA ALA A 58 -0.08 -2.35 -11.44
C ALA A 58 1.30 -2.59 -10.81
N ILE A 59 1.48 -2.21 -9.54
CA ILE A 59 2.75 -2.36 -8.81
C ILE A 59 3.09 -3.85 -8.64
N THR A 60 2.13 -4.66 -8.19
CA THR A 60 2.36 -6.11 -8.01
C THR A 60 2.62 -6.80 -9.34
N GLY A 61 1.95 -6.39 -10.42
CA GLY A 61 2.20 -6.86 -11.77
C GLY A 61 3.61 -6.53 -12.29
N GLU A 62 4.09 -5.30 -12.05
CA GLU A 62 5.44 -4.88 -12.39
C GLU A 62 6.51 -5.64 -11.59
N TRP A 63 6.26 -5.87 -10.29
CA TRP A 63 7.20 -6.59 -9.45
C TRP A 63 7.26 -8.08 -9.78
N ALA A 64 6.12 -8.70 -10.11
CA ALA A 64 6.07 -10.10 -10.54
C ALA A 64 6.91 -10.33 -11.81
N GLN A 65 6.98 -9.35 -12.72
CA GLN A 65 7.81 -9.43 -13.93
C GLN A 65 9.31 -9.23 -13.66
N ARG A 66 9.69 -8.63 -12.52
CA ARG A 66 11.08 -8.30 -12.16
C ARG A 66 11.71 -9.30 -11.17
N SER A 67 10.97 -10.31 -10.72
CA SER A 67 11.35 -11.16 -9.58
C SER A 67 12.33 -12.30 -9.95
N ASP A 68 13.63 -12.01 -9.85
CA ASP A 68 14.70 -13.01 -9.56
C ASP A 68 15.33 -12.78 -8.17
N ASP A 69 14.88 -11.77 -7.43
CA ASP A 69 15.42 -11.40 -6.11
C ASP A 69 14.56 -12.02 -4.97
N PRO A 70 15.15 -12.88 -4.11
CA PRO A 70 14.45 -13.55 -3.03
C PRO A 70 13.87 -12.61 -1.96
N LEU A 71 14.51 -11.45 -1.72
CA LEU A 71 14.01 -10.46 -0.75
C LEU A 71 12.81 -9.69 -1.31
N LEU A 72 12.74 -9.55 -2.62
CA LEU A 72 11.58 -9.00 -3.33
C LEU A 72 10.36 -9.93 -3.26
N HIS A 73 10.57 -11.25 -3.18
CA HIS A 73 9.47 -12.22 -3.18
C HIS A 73 8.52 -12.03 -2.00
N GLN A 74 9.06 -11.84 -0.79
CA GLN A 74 8.24 -11.60 0.40
C GLN A 74 7.44 -10.30 0.30
N HIS A 75 8.05 -9.21 -0.20
CA HIS A 75 7.34 -7.94 -0.39
C HIS A 75 6.24 -8.02 -1.46
N ILE A 76 6.47 -8.82 -2.50
CA ILE A 76 5.47 -9.11 -3.53
C ILE A 76 4.32 -9.91 -2.92
N GLU A 77 4.60 -10.96 -2.15
CA GLU A 77 3.56 -11.77 -1.50
C GLU A 77 2.68 -10.95 -0.56
N GLU A 78 3.27 -10.08 0.27
CA GLU A 78 2.50 -9.23 1.19
C GLU A 78 1.67 -8.17 0.43
N ALA A 79 2.21 -7.58 -0.65
CA ALA A 79 1.46 -6.65 -1.48
C ALA A 79 0.32 -7.32 -2.25
N CYS A 80 0.54 -8.54 -2.76
CA CYS A 80 -0.50 -9.35 -3.39
C CYS A 80 -1.60 -9.74 -2.40
N ARG A 81 -1.22 -10.17 -1.18
CA ARG A 81 -2.18 -10.47 -0.11
C ARG A 81 -3.01 -9.23 0.23
N LEU A 82 -2.39 -8.06 0.35
CA LEU A 82 -3.10 -6.81 0.58
C LEU A 82 -4.09 -6.51 -0.55
N ALA A 83 -3.67 -6.65 -1.81
CA ALA A 83 -4.55 -6.45 -2.97
C ALA A 83 -5.76 -7.41 -2.95
N ASP A 84 -5.56 -8.67 -2.57
CA ASP A 84 -6.64 -9.65 -2.42
C ASP A 84 -7.62 -9.28 -1.30
N VAL A 85 -7.12 -8.79 -0.16
CA VAL A 85 -7.97 -8.33 0.94
C VAL A 85 -8.76 -7.08 0.52
N VAL A 86 -8.11 -6.12 -0.16
CA VAL A 86 -8.78 -4.93 -0.71
C VAL A 86 -9.89 -5.34 -1.68
N ARG A 87 -9.62 -6.29 -2.57
CA ARG A 87 -10.62 -6.83 -3.51
C ARG A 87 -11.79 -7.50 -2.79
N PHE A 88 -11.52 -8.31 -1.76
CA PHE A 88 -12.55 -8.93 -0.94
C PHE A 88 -13.41 -7.88 -0.21
N CYS A 89 -12.79 -6.86 0.39
CA CYS A 89 -13.50 -5.74 1.01
C CYS A 89 -14.43 -5.01 0.04
N LEU A 90 -14.02 -4.88 -1.23
CA LEU A 90 -14.85 -4.29 -2.27
C LEU A 90 -16.01 -5.18 -2.70
N GLU A 91 -15.77 -6.48 -2.88
CA GLU A 91 -16.81 -7.44 -3.24
C GLU A 91 -17.91 -7.51 -2.16
N GLU A 92 -17.50 -7.50 -0.89
CA GLU A 92 -18.40 -7.59 0.26
C GLU A 92 -18.91 -6.23 0.78
N GLN A 93 -18.43 -5.13 0.21
CA GLN A 93 -18.71 -3.74 0.66
C GLN A 93 -18.43 -3.51 2.16
N VAL A 94 -17.38 -4.14 2.68
CA VAL A 94 -16.94 -4.00 4.07
C VAL A 94 -15.70 -3.11 4.14
N SER A 95 -15.53 -2.39 5.25
CA SER A 95 -14.33 -1.58 5.47
C SER A 95 -13.10 -2.47 5.70
N LEU A 96 -11.94 -1.97 5.28
CA LEU A 96 -10.67 -2.63 5.57
C LEU A 96 -10.21 -2.23 6.98
N LEU A 97 -10.11 -3.24 7.86
CA LEU A 97 -9.68 -3.08 9.25
C LEU A 97 -8.17 -3.34 9.36
N PHE A 98 -7.46 -2.43 10.00
CA PHE A 98 -6.06 -2.60 10.40
C PHE A 98 -6.02 -2.86 11.91
N CYS A 99 -5.79 -4.11 12.29
CA CYS A 99 -5.83 -4.60 13.68
C CYS A 99 -4.46 -5.05 14.17
#